data_AF-A0A8T2PUK9-F1
#
_entry.id   AF-A0A8T2PUK9-F1
#
_cell.length_a   1.000
_cell.length_b   1.000
_cell.length_c   1.000
_cell.angle_alpha   90.00
_cell.angle_beta   90.00
_cell.angle_gamma   90.00
#
_symmetry.space_group_name_H-M   'P 1'
#
loop_
_entity.id
_entity.type
_entity.pdbx_description
1 polymer ?
#
loop_
_entity_poly.entity_id
_entity_poly.type
_entity_poly.pdbx_seq_one_letter_code
_entity_poly.pdbx_strand_id
1 'polypeptide(L)'
;MDVVCILWLSVFVMITFQGGHHALSEDRESNRHSRQKVTVQSGELKPCKDNDHLCVTDSSDCIPESSVIQGEVKNISCFYQRNDESITCSWNSLNNYNGDIEYTLFFSSVRTMYDCPSIFNLAAVFNVTVRARSNKKTTLALSDPCVLDLCAAERPSRPNITSISSMTKNSLHVKWTTDKFNFNATVQCKIRYKVTTAAQWTQVMDNSIVDQRGVYTIEDLQPFSSYRVAVSCTGGCGQKHWSDWSTERLGSTPETAPSKPLNVCQHIEPLNSEGKRSLWLMWKALDVSDTHGNILGYQVHYVPPNQLSLGRTVNTTDMGIWLSLIDEEYDVRVMAYNGAGGSPYTYCKITNDLQSEYGFLQFYYGMKLGEGHEEF
;
A
#
# COMPACT_ATOMS: atom_id res chain seq x y z
N MET A 1 18.20 -50.73 -39.31
CA MET A 1 19.34 -50.29 -38.50
C MET A 1 18.76 -49.79 -37.17
N ASP A 2 18.27 -50.64 -36.28
CA ASP A 2 18.94 -51.58 -35.37
C ASP A 2 19.69 -50.93 -34.18
N VAL A 3 19.20 -51.27 -32.96
CA VAL A 3 19.81 -51.36 -31.60
C VAL A 3 20.17 -50.02 -30.90
N VAL A 4 19.78 -49.69 -29.66
CA VAL A 4 20.04 -50.27 -28.30
C VAL A 4 19.04 -49.59 -27.30
N CYS A 5 18.16 -50.31 -26.58
CA CYS A 5 18.27 -50.75 -25.15
C CYS A 5 18.65 -49.63 -24.12
N ILE A 6 18.16 -49.49 -22.88
CA ILE A 6 17.34 -50.27 -21.94
C ILE A 6 16.94 -49.33 -20.77
N LEU A 7 15.78 -49.63 -20.18
CA LEU A 7 15.24 -49.34 -18.83
C LEU A 7 16.13 -48.66 -17.77
N TRP A 8 15.51 -47.84 -16.90
CA TRP A 8 15.52 -48.09 -15.44
C TRP A 8 14.22 -47.56 -14.80
N LEU A 9 13.57 -48.45 -14.03
CA LEU A 9 12.42 -48.22 -13.17
C LEU A 9 12.80 -47.50 -11.87
N SER A 10 11.80 -46.82 -11.32
CA SER A 10 11.61 -46.38 -9.93
C SER A 10 12.30 -47.22 -8.84
N VAL A 11 12.96 -46.55 -7.88
CA VAL A 11 13.03 -46.97 -6.46
C VAL A 11 13.05 -45.74 -5.55
N PHE A 12 12.15 -45.79 -4.55
CA PHE A 12 12.03 -44.94 -3.37
C PHE A 12 13.33 -44.81 -2.56
N VAL A 13 13.64 -43.61 -2.07
CA VAL A 13 14.38 -43.43 -0.81
C VAL A 13 13.73 -42.30 0.00
N MET A 14 13.11 -42.68 1.12
CA MET A 14 12.89 -41.79 2.27
C MET A 14 14.25 -41.37 2.83
N ILE A 15 14.51 -40.07 2.93
CA ILE A 15 15.43 -39.52 3.94
C ILE A 15 14.74 -38.30 4.58
N THR A 16 14.48 -38.48 5.88
CA THR A 16 14.20 -37.44 6.88
C THR A 16 15.42 -36.57 7.13
N PHE A 17 15.27 -35.24 7.06
CA PHE A 17 16.07 -34.22 7.76
C PHE A 17 15.12 -33.02 7.91
N GLN A 18 14.49 -32.75 9.05
CA GLN A 18 15.06 -32.02 10.20
C GLN A 18 16.02 -30.90 9.78
N GLY A 19 15.47 -29.69 9.72
CA GLY A 19 16.19 -28.44 9.50
C GLY A 19 15.27 -27.28 9.81
N GLY A 20 15.15 -26.96 11.10
CA GLY A 20 14.31 -25.87 11.58
C GLY A 20 14.72 -24.53 10.97
N HIS A 21 13.77 -23.86 10.33
CA HIS A 21 13.79 -22.42 10.25
C HIS A 21 12.88 -21.90 11.33
N HIS A 22 13.52 -21.31 12.34
CA HIS A 22 12.89 -20.44 13.33
C HIS A 22 12.03 -19.40 12.60
N ALA A 23 10.74 -19.69 12.46
CA ALA A 23 9.74 -18.67 12.48
C ALA A 23 9.84 -18.05 13.87
N LEU A 24 10.56 -16.92 13.98
CA LEU A 24 10.26 -15.93 14.99
C LEU A 24 8.86 -15.38 14.65
N SER A 25 7.86 -16.22 14.91
CA SER A 25 6.58 -15.76 15.40
C SER A 25 6.95 -14.96 16.63
N GLU A 26 7.04 -13.63 16.47
CA GLU A 26 6.84 -12.73 17.60
C GLU A 26 5.55 -13.21 18.26
N ASP A 27 5.73 -13.86 19.41
CA ASP A 27 4.69 -14.05 20.39
C ASP A 27 3.98 -12.70 20.51
N ARG A 28 2.83 -12.58 19.86
CA ARG A 28 1.79 -11.65 20.26
C ARG A 28 1.29 -12.16 21.60
N GLU A 29 2.11 -11.98 22.62
CA GLU A 29 1.67 -11.72 23.98
C GLU A 29 0.88 -10.41 23.93
N SER A 30 -0.33 -10.50 23.39
CA SER A 30 -1.38 -9.50 23.54
C SER A 30 -1.85 -9.58 25.00
N ASN A 31 -0.98 -9.15 25.92
CA ASN A 31 -1.40 -8.59 27.18
C ASN A 31 -2.11 -7.27 26.82
N ARG A 32 -3.38 -7.39 26.44
CA ARG A 32 -4.22 -6.29 25.97
C ARG A 32 -4.57 -5.42 27.17
N HIS A 33 -3.61 -4.65 27.65
CA HIS A 33 -3.86 -3.57 28.58
C HIS A 33 -4.82 -2.62 27.87
N SER A 34 -6.07 -2.59 28.34
CA SER A 34 -7.06 -1.65 27.82
C SER A 34 -6.48 -0.24 27.99
N ARG A 35 -6.42 0.55 26.92
CA ARG A 35 -5.82 1.89 26.95
C ARG A 35 -6.93 2.91 27.14
N GLN A 36 -6.82 3.73 28.17
CA GLN A 36 -7.74 4.82 28.45
C GLN A 36 -7.27 6.08 27.72
N LYS A 37 -8.20 6.99 27.41
CA LYS A 37 -7.93 8.24 26.71
C LYS A 37 -8.87 9.34 27.18
N VAL A 38 -8.32 10.50 27.50
CA VAL A 38 -9.08 11.72 27.85
C VAL A 38 -8.52 12.88 27.04
N THR A 39 -9.43 13.71 26.52
CA THR A 39 -9.13 14.95 25.83
C THR A 39 -9.69 16.09 26.65
N VAL A 40 -8.85 17.10 26.91
CA VAL A 40 -9.20 18.31 27.66
C VAL A 40 -9.05 19.50 26.74
N GLN A 41 -10.06 20.35 26.69
CA GLN A 41 -10.07 21.61 25.94
C GLN A 41 -9.55 22.75 26.83
N SER A 42 -8.92 23.76 26.24
CA SER A 42 -8.39 24.93 26.99
C SER A 42 -9.45 25.55 27.91
N GLY A 43 -10.67 25.73 27.38
CA GLY A 43 -11.81 26.32 28.10
C GLY A 43 -12.41 25.47 29.22
N GLU A 44 -12.03 24.20 29.36
CA GLU A 44 -12.48 23.33 30.46
C GLU A 44 -11.65 23.53 31.73
N LEU A 45 -10.47 24.16 31.62
CA LEU A 45 -9.56 24.33 32.73
C LEU A 45 -10.02 25.44 33.68
N LYS A 46 -9.93 25.14 34.97
CA LYS A 46 -10.29 26.03 36.07
C LYS A 46 -9.09 26.23 37.00
N PRO A 47 -8.88 27.44 37.53
CA PRO A 47 -7.87 27.69 38.55
C PRO A 47 -8.32 27.14 39.90
N CYS A 48 -7.35 26.85 40.77
CA CYS A 48 -7.58 26.54 42.17
C CYS A 48 -7.47 27.80 43.03
N LYS A 49 -8.44 28.03 43.93
CA LYS A 49 -8.54 29.28 44.73
C LYS A 49 -7.29 29.59 45.56
N ASP A 50 -6.66 28.57 46.12
CA ASP A 50 -5.51 28.70 47.02
C ASP A 50 -4.21 28.12 46.42
N ASN A 51 -4.20 27.84 45.11
CA ASN A 51 -3.04 27.27 44.43
C ASN A 51 -2.99 27.73 42.96
N ASP A 52 -2.24 28.80 42.71
CA ASP A 52 -1.99 29.37 41.39
C ASP A 52 -0.96 28.59 40.56
N HIS A 53 -0.45 27.49 41.10
CA HIS A 53 0.42 26.53 40.40
C HIS A 53 -0.36 25.31 39.87
N LEU A 54 -1.69 25.33 39.95
CA LEU A 54 -2.55 24.21 39.54
C LEU A 54 -3.75 24.65 38.69
N CYS A 55 -3.94 23.97 37.56
CA CYS A 55 -5.11 24.06 36.71
C CYS A 55 -5.78 22.68 36.61
N VAL A 56 -7.10 22.64 36.72
CA VAL A 56 -7.87 21.39 36.85
C VAL A 56 -9.11 21.38 35.96
N THR A 57 -9.57 20.20 35.56
CA THR A 57 -10.87 20.04 34.87
C THR A 57 -12.04 19.93 35.86
N ASP A 58 -11.79 19.33 37.03
CA ASP A 58 -12.74 19.22 38.14
C ASP A 58 -12.19 19.98 39.36
N SER A 59 -12.97 20.90 39.94
CA SER A 59 -12.55 21.70 41.09
C SER A 59 -12.28 20.88 42.36
N SER A 60 -12.81 19.65 42.46
CA SER A 60 -12.43 18.71 43.52
C SER A 60 -10.96 18.28 43.40
N ASP A 61 -10.31 18.51 42.26
CA ASP A 61 -8.90 18.19 42.08
C ASP A 61 -7.93 19.14 42.79
N CYS A 62 -8.42 20.30 43.24
CA CYS A 62 -7.62 21.31 43.94
C CYS A 62 -7.18 20.90 45.35
N ILE A 63 -7.83 19.90 45.94
CA ILE A 63 -7.55 19.45 47.30
C ILE A 63 -6.49 18.34 47.25
N PRO A 64 -5.34 18.49 47.93
CA PRO A 64 -4.40 17.38 48.09
C PRO A 64 -5.01 16.35 49.05
N GLU A 65 -5.44 15.19 48.56
CA GLU A 65 -5.88 14.09 49.42
C GLU A 65 -4.71 13.44 50.15
N SER A 66 -4.88 13.14 51.43
CA SER A 66 -3.80 12.84 52.36
C SER A 66 -3.47 11.35 52.55
N SER A 67 -4.14 10.37 51.91
CA SER A 67 -3.71 8.97 52.07
C SER A 67 -4.35 7.91 51.14
N VAL A 68 -3.49 6.93 50.84
CA VAL A 68 -3.63 5.57 50.25
C VAL A 68 -3.83 5.49 48.72
N ILE A 69 -2.70 5.40 48.02
CA ILE A 69 -2.56 5.07 46.61
C ILE A 69 -2.72 3.55 46.43
N GLN A 70 -3.90 3.06 46.07
CA GLN A 70 -4.08 1.67 45.63
C GLN A 70 -3.77 1.58 44.13
N GLY A 71 -2.48 1.52 43.82
CA GLY A 71 -1.98 1.32 42.46
C GLY A 71 -1.53 2.59 41.76
N GLU A 72 -0.88 2.43 40.62
CA GLU A 72 -0.20 3.49 39.88
C GLU A 72 -0.71 3.48 38.44
N VAL A 73 -1.08 4.66 37.92
CA VAL A 73 -1.44 4.81 36.51
C VAL A 73 -0.17 4.93 35.68
N LYS A 74 0.11 3.91 34.87
CA LYS A 74 1.37 3.79 34.10
C LYS A 74 1.19 4.10 32.62
N ASN A 75 2.32 4.40 31.98
CA ASN A 75 2.43 4.57 30.52
C ASN A 75 1.61 5.74 29.97
N ILE A 76 1.62 6.87 30.70
CA ILE A 76 1.00 8.10 30.26
C ILE A 76 1.73 8.66 29.04
N SER A 77 0.96 9.06 28.03
CA SER A 77 1.43 9.70 26.81
C SER A 77 0.42 10.74 26.38
N CYS A 78 0.88 11.95 26.09
CA CYS A 78 0.02 13.07 25.73
C CYS A 78 0.47 13.69 24.42
N PHE A 79 -0.48 14.27 23.68
CA PHE A 79 -0.20 15.11 22.52
C PHE A 79 -1.12 16.33 22.53
N TYR A 80 -0.65 17.41 21.92
CA TYR A 80 -1.35 18.68 21.80
C TYR A 80 -1.85 18.90 20.37
N GLN A 81 -3.12 19.25 20.23
CA GLN A 81 -3.72 19.64 18.95
C GLN A 81 -4.02 21.13 18.99
N ARG A 82 -3.21 21.91 18.27
CA ARG A 82 -3.28 23.37 18.27
C ARG A 82 -4.61 23.92 17.76
N ASN A 83 -5.11 23.38 16.64
CA ASN A 83 -6.34 23.87 16.02
C ASN A 83 -7.58 23.65 16.87
N ASP A 84 -7.55 22.59 17.69
CA ASP A 84 -8.62 22.28 18.62
C ASP A 84 -8.39 22.95 19.98
N GLU A 85 -7.22 23.55 20.23
CA GLU A 85 -6.77 23.95 21.57
C GLU A 85 -7.03 22.85 22.61
N SER A 86 -6.57 21.64 22.30
CA SER A 86 -6.83 20.46 23.13
C SER A 86 -5.59 19.65 23.45
N ILE A 87 -5.53 19.10 24.66
CA ILE A 87 -4.53 18.12 25.09
C ILE A 87 -5.21 16.79 25.25
N THR A 88 -4.65 15.78 24.61
CA THR A 88 -5.16 14.42 24.66
C THR A 88 -4.11 13.51 25.29
N CYS A 89 -4.46 12.90 26.41
CA CYS A 89 -3.61 11.97 27.14
C CYS A 89 -4.17 10.54 27.10
N SER A 90 -3.29 9.55 27.08
CA SER A 90 -3.65 8.14 27.13
C SER A 90 -2.69 7.33 28.00
N TRP A 91 -3.21 6.30 28.67
CA TRP A 91 -2.49 5.47 29.65
C TRP A 91 -3.07 4.05 29.72
N ASN A 92 -2.39 3.16 30.45
CA ASN A 92 -2.88 1.81 30.70
C ASN A 92 -4.00 1.83 31.76
N SER A 93 -5.12 1.16 31.50
CA SER A 93 -6.22 1.02 32.45
C SER A 93 -5.77 0.27 33.71
N LEU A 94 -6.39 0.62 34.84
CA LEU A 94 -6.25 -0.15 36.08
C LEU A 94 -6.99 -1.49 35.90
N ASN A 95 -6.25 -2.60 35.85
CA ASN A 95 -6.84 -3.92 35.62
C ASN A 95 -7.43 -4.57 36.88
N ASN A 96 -7.10 -4.05 38.07
CA ASN A 96 -7.42 -4.69 39.36
C ASN A 96 -8.64 -4.11 40.07
N TYR A 97 -9.44 -3.27 39.40
CA TYR A 97 -10.61 -2.63 39.98
C TYR A 97 -11.87 -2.99 39.19
N ASN A 98 -12.84 -3.61 39.87
CA ASN A 98 -14.07 -4.14 39.25
C ASN A 98 -15.22 -3.12 39.15
N GLY A 99 -15.01 -1.87 39.60
CA GLY A 99 -16.02 -0.82 39.51
C GLY A 99 -15.73 0.20 38.40
N ASP A 100 -16.68 1.11 38.16
CA ASP A 100 -16.47 2.22 37.24
C ASP A 100 -15.39 3.18 37.78
N ILE A 101 -14.46 3.54 36.90
CA ILE A 101 -13.35 4.44 37.18
C ILE A 101 -13.55 5.71 36.36
N GLU A 102 -13.62 6.83 37.05
CA GLU A 102 -13.59 8.16 36.46
C GLU A 102 -12.13 8.64 36.41
N TYR A 103 -11.72 9.24 35.30
CA TYR A 103 -10.37 9.78 35.15
C TYR A 103 -10.42 11.29 34.92
N THR A 104 -9.61 12.04 35.67
CA THR A 104 -9.41 13.48 35.48
C THR A 104 -7.94 13.80 35.23
N LEU A 105 -7.70 14.94 34.57
CA LEU A 105 -6.36 15.48 34.35
C LEU A 105 -6.20 16.76 35.17
N PHE A 106 -5.06 16.87 35.84
CA PHE A 106 -4.64 18.13 36.43
C PHE A 106 -3.24 18.52 35.97
N PHE A 107 -3.05 19.82 35.85
CA PHE A 107 -1.91 20.46 35.21
C PHE A 107 -1.20 21.29 36.26
N SER A 108 0.09 21.02 36.51
CA SER A 108 0.87 21.72 37.52
C SER A 108 2.13 22.32 36.92
N SER A 109 2.53 23.49 37.42
CA SER A 109 3.74 24.17 36.95
C SER A 109 4.50 24.79 38.11
N VAL A 110 5.83 24.86 37.99
CA VAL A 110 6.66 25.64 38.91
C VAL A 110 6.44 27.14 38.75
N ARG A 111 5.91 27.57 37.59
CA ARG A 111 5.52 28.97 37.34
C ARG A 111 4.05 29.15 37.71
N THR A 112 3.71 30.36 38.11
CA THR A 112 2.32 30.75 38.37
C THR A 112 1.50 30.72 37.08
N MET A 113 0.28 30.19 37.15
CA MET A 113 -0.68 30.07 36.06
C MET A 113 -1.87 30.99 36.33
N TYR A 114 -1.76 32.24 35.88
CA TYR A 114 -2.78 33.29 36.11
C TYR A 114 -4.09 33.02 35.36
N ASP A 115 -4.00 32.40 34.20
CA ASP A 115 -5.15 32.05 33.36
C ASP A 115 -4.95 30.63 32.82
N CYS A 116 -5.81 29.72 33.28
CA CYS A 116 -5.68 28.30 32.98
C CYS A 116 -5.89 27.96 31.50
N PRO A 117 -6.89 28.50 30.78
CA PRO A 117 -6.99 28.33 29.33
C PRO A 117 -5.73 28.76 28.57
N SER A 118 -5.10 29.86 28.98
CA SER A 118 -3.88 30.38 28.33
C SER A 118 -2.65 29.49 28.44
N ILE A 119 -2.65 28.44 29.28
CA ILE A 119 -1.51 27.51 29.35
C ILE A 119 -1.40 26.67 28.06
N PHE A 120 -2.45 26.61 27.23
CA PHE A 120 -2.45 25.90 25.94
C PHE A 120 -1.79 26.74 24.85
N ASN A 121 -0.49 26.96 24.98
CA ASN A 121 0.34 27.67 24.02
C ASN A 121 1.66 26.94 23.78
N LEU A 122 2.27 27.11 22.61
CA LEU A 122 3.47 26.34 22.23
C LEU A 122 4.69 26.62 23.11
N ALA A 123 4.76 27.75 23.82
CA ALA A 123 5.87 28.04 24.72
C ALA A 123 5.71 27.39 26.10
N ALA A 124 4.57 26.74 26.36
CA ALA A 124 4.26 26.20 27.66
C ALA A 124 4.96 24.87 27.93
N VAL A 125 5.50 24.77 29.14
CA VAL A 125 6.04 23.55 29.73
C VAL A 125 5.47 23.40 31.13
N PHE A 126 4.76 22.29 31.38
CA PHE A 126 4.13 21.98 32.65
C PHE A 126 4.00 20.46 32.83
N ASN A 127 3.58 20.02 34.01
CA ASN A 127 3.34 18.62 34.30
C ASN A 127 1.86 18.29 34.13
N VAL A 128 1.57 17.14 33.53
CA VAL A 128 0.24 16.55 33.49
C VAL A 128 0.21 15.33 34.38
N THR A 129 -0.78 15.24 35.25
CA THR A 129 -0.99 14.08 36.12
C THR A 129 -2.41 13.56 35.94
N VAL A 130 -2.53 12.23 35.83
CA VAL A 130 -3.82 11.54 35.73
C VAL A 130 -4.26 11.15 37.14
N ARG A 131 -5.51 11.43 37.47
CA ARG A 131 -6.17 10.94 38.67
C ARG A 131 -7.28 9.96 38.30
N ALA A 132 -7.21 8.76 38.87
CA ALA A 132 -8.26 7.76 38.78
C ALA A 132 -9.12 7.82 40.05
N ARG A 133 -10.45 7.90 39.90
CA ARG A 133 -11.42 7.93 41.01
C ARG A 133 -12.44 6.82 40.86
N SER A 134 -12.90 6.32 42.00
CA SER A 134 -14.12 5.50 42.04
C SER A 134 -15.38 6.36 41.88
N ASN A 135 -16.51 5.70 41.63
CA ASN A 135 -17.84 6.31 41.68
C ASN A 135 -18.16 7.07 42.99
N LYS A 136 -17.48 6.77 44.10
CA LYS A 136 -17.61 7.48 45.39
C LYS A 136 -16.68 8.70 45.49
N LYS A 137 -16.06 9.11 44.38
CA LYS A 137 -15.04 10.17 44.28
C LYS A 137 -13.76 9.94 45.08
N THR A 138 -13.57 8.75 45.65
CA THR A 138 -12.32 8.37 46.31
C THR A 138 -11.24 8.16 45.26
N THR A 139 -10.09 8.82 45.43
CA THR A 139 -8.91 8.59 44.58
C THR A 139 -8.44 7.15 44.74
N LEU A 140 -8.37 6.45 43.61
CA LEU A 140 -7.88 5.07 43.53
C LEU A 140 -6.38 5.06 43.26
N ALA A 141 -5.93 5.86 42.30
CA ALA A 141 -4.55 5.92 41.84
C ALA A 141 -4.20 7.27 41.23
N LEU A 142 -2.91 7.57 41.20
CA LEU A 142 -2.31 8.68 40.47
C LEU A 142 -1.28 8.15 39.48
N SER A 143 -1.03 8.88 38.41
CA SER A 143 0.19 8.72 37.62
C SER A 143 1.34 9.49 38.26
N ASP A 144 2.57 9.14 37.90
CA ASP A 144 3.67 10.07 38.04
C ASP A 144 3.42 11.33 37.17
N PRO A 145 3.88 12.51 37.59
CA PRO A 145 3.78 13.73 36.78
C PRO A 145 4.56 13.59 35.47
N CYS A 146 3.88 13.77 34.34
CA CYS A 146 4.48 13.74 33.02
C CYS A 146 4.80 15.16 32.54
N VAL A 147 6.07 15.47 32.31
CA VAL A 147 6.50 16.75 31.75
C VAL A 147 6.01 16.86 30.31
N LEU A 148 5.19 17.87 30.04
CA LEU A 148 4.63 18.15 28.73
C LEU A 148 5.12 19.50 28.22
N ASP A 149 6.00 19.43 27.21
CA ASP A 149 6.35 20.55 26.34
C ASP A 149 5.37 20.56 25.16
N LEU A 150 4.51 21.57 25.08
CA LEU A 150 3.44 21.60 24.07
C LEU A 150 3.96 21.74 22.64
N CYS A 151 5.13 22.35 22.44
CA CYS A 151 5.72 22.42 21.11
C CYS A 151 6.33 21.09 20.67
N ALA A 152 6.91 20.33 21.61
CA ALA A 152 7.41 19.00 21.33
C ALA A 152 6.31 17.94 21.23
N ALA A 153 5.21 18.11 21.96
CA ALA A 153 4.06 17.22 21.98
C ALA A 153 3.02 17.55 20.91
N GLU A 154 3.26 18.57 20.07
CA GLU A 154 2.36 18.95 19.01
C GLU A 154 2.15 17.80 18.02
N ARG A 155 0.88 17.47 17.79
CA ARG A 155 0.45 16.54 16.75
C ARG A 155 -0.32 17.31 15.68
N PRO A 156 0.20 17.38 14.45
CA PRO A 156 -0.48 18.07 13.38
C PRO A 156 -1.80 17.41 12.99
N SER A 157 -2.71 18.21 12.45
CA SER A 157 -3.92 17.72 11.82
C SER A 157 -3.62 16.77 10.66
N ARG A 158 -4.59 15.92 10.36
CA ARG A 158 -4.55 15.01 9.23
C ARG A 158 -4.40 15.79 7.91
N PRO A 159 -3.40 15.48 7.06
CA PRO A 159 -3.28 16.05 5.72
C PRO A 159 -4.47 15.67 4.84
N ASN A 160 -4.77 16.52 3.86
CA ASN A 160 -5.79 16.25 2.86
C ASN A 160 -5.17 16.13 1.46
N ILE A 161 -5.22 14.94 0.86
CA ILE A 161 -4.80 14.75 -0.53
C ILE A 161 -5.80 15.45 -1.44
N THR A 162 -5.33 16.48 -2.15
CA THR A 162 -6.14 17.33 -3.04
C THR A 162 -6.23 16.75 -4.44
N SER A 163 -5.18 16.10 -4.93
CA SER A 163 -5.20 15.46 -6.24
C SER A 163 -4.14 14.36 -6.37
N ILE A 164 -4.44 13.39 -7.22
CA ILE A 164 -3.49 12.39 -7.71
C ILE A 164 -3.65 12.33 -9.23
N SER A 165 -2.56 12.53 -9.96
CA SER A 165 -2.54 12.46 -11.42
C SER A 165 -1.35 11.65 -11.91
N SER A 166 -1.52 10.87 -12.98
CA SER A 166 -0.38 10.23 -13.64
C SER A 166 0.50 11.26 -14.33
N MET A 167 1.81 11.14 -14.14
CA MET A 167 2.79 12.00 -14.84
C MET A 167 3.50 11.25 -15.96
N THR A 168 3.86 10.00 -15.68
CA THR A 168 4.39 9.06 -16.66
C THR A 168 3.57 7.78 -16.63
N LYS A 169 3.97 6.81 -17.44
CA LYS A 169 3.34 5.48 -17.48
C LYS A 169 3.58 4.65 -16.20
N ASN A 170 4.58 5.02 -15.40
CA ASN A 170 4.99 4.33 -14.17
C ASN A 170 4.99 5.26 -12.95
N SER A 171 4.33 6.42 -13.00
CA SER A 171 4.39 7.36 -11.88
C SER A 171 3.12 8.15 -11.61
N LEU A 172 2.89 8.40 -10.32
CA LEU A 172 1.76 9.15 -9.78
C LEU A 172 2.24 10.38 -9.02
N HIS A 173 1.77 11.54 -9.45
CA HIS A 173 2.01 12.82 -8.81
C HIS A 173 0.90 13.13 -7.82
N VAL A 174 1.28 13.23 -6.55
CA VAL A 174 0.39 13.36 -5.40
C VAL A 174 0.55 14.77 -4.84
N LYS A 175 -0.56 15.48 -4.71
CA LYS A 175 -0.62 16.80 -4.07
C LYS A 175 -1.53 16.75 -2.86
N TRP A 176 -1.13 17.43 -1.79
CA TRP A 176 -1.91 17.55 -0.57
C TRP A 176 -1.73 18.90 0.09
N THR A 177 -2.66 19.21 0.97
CA THR A 177 -2.60 20.37 1.85
C THR A 177 -2.53 19.89 3.29
N THR A 178 -1.74 20.61 4.08
CA THR A 178 -1.76 20.53 5.54
C THR A 178 -2.35 21.83 6.07
N ASP A 179 -2.85 21.80 7.30
CA ASP A 179 -3.16 23.05 7.98
C ASP A 179 -1.89 23.92 8.08
N LYS A 180 -2.07 25.23 8.11
CA LYS A 180 -0.96 26.19 8.08
C LYS A 180 -0.04 25.93 9.27
N PHE A 181 1.09 25.28 9.02
CA PHE A 181 2.22 25.33 9.93
C PHE A 181 2.67 26.79 9.98
N ASN A 182 2.77 27.37 11.18
CA ASN A 182 3.37 28.69 11.29
C ASN A 182 4.77 28.65 10.65
N PHE A 183 4.97 29.59 9.72
CA PHE A 183 5.85 29.57 8.53
C PHE A 183 7.38 29.37 8.73
N ASN A 184 7.84 28.84 9.87
CA ASN A 184 9.27 28.62 10.15
C ASN A 184 9.64 27.17 10.48
N ALA A 185 8.69 26.25 10.62
CA ALA A 185 8.98 24.86 10.96
C ALA A 185 9.13 23.99 9.70
N THR A 186 10.18 23.17 9.66
CA THR A 186 10.37 22.18 8.59
C THR A 186 9.32 21.08 8.74
N VAL A 187 8.44 20.95 7.76
CA VAL A 187 7.44 19.88 7.70
C VAL A 187 8.08 18.66 7.07
N GLN A 188 7.95 17.51 7.71
CA GLN A 188 8.34 16.22 7.15
C GLN A 188 7.07 15.42 6.89
N CYS A 189 6.94 14.87 5.69
CA CYS A 189 5.80 14.04 5.33
C CYS A 189 6.31 12.68 4.84
N LYS A 190 5.58 11.63 5.19
CA LYS A 190 5.77 10.29 4.66
C LYS A 190 4.54 9.88 3.89
N ILE A 191 4.78 9.11 2.84
CA ILE A 191 3.75 8.63 1.92
C ILE A 191 3.78 7.12 1.94
N ARG A 192 2.59 6.53 1.96
CA ARG A 192 2.41 5.10 1.74
C ARG A 192 1.47 4.87 0.57
N TYR A 193 1.75 3.82 -0.18
CA TYR A 193 0.93 3.40 -1.30
C TYR A 193 0.87 1.87 -1.38
N LYS A 194 -0.17 1.37 -2.03
CA LYS A 194 -0.30 -0.05 -2.36
C LYS A 194 -1.20 -0.24 -3.56
N VAL A 195 -0.98 -1.31 -4.31
CA VAL A 195 -1.94 -1.77 -5.33
C VAL A 195 -3.27 -2.05 -4.62
N THR A 196 -4.39 -1.72 -5.27
CA THR A 196 -5.74 -1.84 -4.69
C THR A 196 -6.06 -3.25 -4.17
N THR A 197 -5.49 -4.29 -4.77
CA THR A 197 -5.63 -5.70 -4.37
C THR A 197 -4.64 -6.15 -3.30
N ALA A 198 -3.59 -5.37 -3.02
CA ALA A 198 -2.56 -5.74 -2.06
C ALA A 198 -3.00 -5.53 -0.61
N ALA A 199 -2.57 -6.45 0.27
CA ALA A 199 -2.78 -6.31 1.71
C ALA A 199 -1.81 -5.31 2.34
N GLN A 200 -0.52 -5.43 2.00
CA GLN A 200 0.57 -4.68 2.62
C GLN A 200 0.77 -3.30 1.98
N TRP A 201 1.23 -2.34 2.79
CA TRP A 201 1.59 -1.00 2.34
C TRP A 201 3.08 -0.92 2.04
N THR A 202 3.42 -0.22 0.96
CA THR A 202 4.79 0.25 0.71
C THR A 202 4.90 1.68 1.23
N GLN A 203 5.96 1.98 1.97
CA GLN A 203 6.26 3.35 2.41
C GLN A 203 7.47 3.87 1.65
N VAL A 204 7.38 5.11 1.18
CA VAL A 204 8.55 5.82 0.63
C VAL A 204 9.59 5.96 1.73
N MET A 205 10.81 5.45 1.50
CA MET A 205 11.89 5.46 2.49
C MET A 205 12.65 6.79 2.56
N ASP A 206 12.40 7.71 1.63
CA ASP A 206 13.05 9.00 1.62
C ASP A 206 12.44 9.91 2.71
N ASN A 207 13.14 9.98 3.85
CA ASN A 207 12.82 10.87 4.96
C ASN A 207 13.17 12.33 4.64
N SER A 208 13.86 12.58 3.53
CA SER A 208 14.18 13.90 3.02
C SER A 208 13.15 14.34 1.99
N ILE A 209 12.47 15.43 2.31
CA ILE A 209 11.87 16.34 1.33
C ILE A 209 10.58 15.81 0.72
N VAL A 210 9.49 16.08 1.43
CA VAL A 210 8.37 16.69 0.71
C VAL A 210 8.64 18.18 0.73
N ASP A 211 8.76 18.71 -0.48
CA ASP A 211 8.71 20.13 -0.77
C ASP A 211 7.68 20.83 0.14
N GLN A 212 8.00 22.01 0.69
CA GLN A 212 7.06 22.83 1.48
C GLN A 212 5.72 23.06 0.76
N ARG A 213 5.69 22.79 -0.55
CA ARG A 213 4.54 22.84 -1.45
C ARG A 213 3.54 21.67 -1.30
N GLY A 214 3.82 20.62 -0.51
CA GLY A 214 2.88 19.50 -0.29
C GLY A 214 2.70 18.63 -1.54
N VAL A 215 3.81 18.28 -2.19
CA VAL A 215 3.82 17.57 -3.47
C VAL A 215 4.90 16.49 -3.49
N TYR A 216 4.58 15.34 -4.07
CA TYR A 216 5.54 14.25 -4.30
C TYR A 216 5.14 13.40 -5.50
N THR A 217 6.12 12.84 -6.21
CA THR A 217 5.87 11.89 -7.30
C THR A 217 6.35 10.50 -6.88
N ILE A 218 5.43 9.54 -6.85
CA ILE A 218 5.73 8.13 -6.63
C ILE A 218 6.13 7.53 -7.98
N GLU A 219 7.36 7.03 -8.07
CA GLU A 219 7.95 6.43 -9.28
C GLU A 219 7.90 4.89 -9.22
N ASP A 220 8.36 4.23 -10.30
CA ASP A 220 8.52 2.78 -10.43
C ASP A 220 7.24 1.95 -10.16
N LEU A 221 6.08 2.54 -10.47
CA LEU A 221 4.78 1.88 -10.38
C LEU A 221 4.52 0.98 -11.60
N GLN A 222 3.71 -0.06 -11.45
CA GLN A 222 3.27 -0.90 -12.56
C GLN A 222 2.34 -0.09 -13.48
N PRO A 223 2.46 -0.23 -14.83
CA PRO A 223 1.50 0.36 -15.76
C PRO A 223 0.09 -0.19 -15.56
N PHE A 224 -0.93 0.53 -16.03
CA PHE A 224 -2.33 0.13 -15.98
C PHE A 224 -2.79 -0.44 -14.62
N SER A 225 -2.34 0.18 -13.53
CA SER A 225 -2.55 -0.33 -12.19
C SER A 225 -3.16 0.74 -11.30
N SER A 226 -4.11 0.32 -10.45
CA SER A 226 -4.78 1.20 -9.49
C SER A 226 -4.11 1.10 -8.12
N TYR A 227 -3.79 2.25 -7.55
CA TYR A 227 -3.11 2.40 -6.27
C TYR A 227 -3.97 3.18 -5.28
N ARG A 228 -3.93 2.74 -4.02
CA ARG A 228 -4.35 3.55 -2.87
C ARG A 228 -3.14 4.28 -2.32
N VAL A 229 -3.31 5.56 -2.01
CA VAL A 229 -2.26 6.43 -1.48
C VAL A 229 -2.75 7.13 -0.21
N ALA A 230 -1.88 7.25 0.78
CA ALA A 230 -2.11 8.03 1.99
C ALA A 230 -0.84 8.79 2.41
N VAL A 231 -1.04 9.96 3.03
CA VAL A 231 0.05 10.84 3.50
C VAL A 231 -0.10 11.09 4.99
N SER A 232 1.01 11.13 5.72
CA SER A 232 1.09 11.55 7.12
C SER A 232 2.24 12.54 7.25
N CYS A 233 2.05 13.59 8.04
CA CYS A 233 3.04 14.65 8.21
C CYS A 233 3.34 14.90 9.68
N THR A 234 4.54 15.39 9.95
CA THR A 234 4.98 15.93 11.22
C THR A 234 5.57 17.32 10.99
N GLY A 235 5.49 18.17 12.00
CA GLY A 235 5.96 19.55 11.96
C GLY A 235 6.01 20.12 13.37
N GLY A 236 6.36 21.39 13.50
CA GLY A 236 6.58 22.03 14.80
C GLY A 236 8.02 21.89 15.30
N CYS A 237 8.31 22.38 16.51
CA CYS A 237 9.69 22.45 16.98
C CYS A 237 10.26 21.15 17.57
N GLY A 238 9.43 20.13 17.86
CA GLY A 238 9.95 18.86 18.41
C GLY A 238 9.78 17.61 17.55
N GLN A 239 9.00 17.66 16.45
CA GLN A 239 8.84 16.56 15.46
C GLN A 239 8.57 15.16 16.06
N LYS A 240 7.98 15.05 17.26
CA LYS A 240 7.77 13.76 17.95
C LYS A 240 6.53 13.01 17.46
N HIS A 241 5.49 13.73 17.07
CA HIS A 241 4.22 13.13 16.68
C HIS A 241 3.93 13.31 15.20
N TRP A 242 3.57 12.19 14.57
CA TRP A 242 3.00 12.16 13.23
C TRP A 242 1.49 12.41 13.32
N SER A 243 0.95 13.12 12.33
CA SER A 243 -0.48 13.18 12.09
C SER A 243 -1.04 11.78 11.86
N ASP A 244 -2.36 11.64 12.01
CA ASP A 244 -3.04 10.53 11.36
C ASP A 244 -2.75 10.51 9.86
N TRP A 245 -2.82 9.32 9.27
CA TRP A 245 -2.85 9.17 7.83
C TRP A 245 -4.06 9.89 7.24
N SER A 246 -3.86 10.55 6.11
CA SER A 246 -4.94 11.11 5.29
C SER A 246 -5.99 10.06 4.96
N THR A 247 -7.17 10.51 4.54
CA THR A 247 -8.09 9.62 3.83
C THR A 247 -7.38 9.03 2.62
N GLU A 248 -7.64 7.75 2.36
CA GLU A 248 -7.06 7.06 1.23
C GLU A 248 -7.64 7.63 -0.07
N ARG A 249 -6.77 7.92 -1.04
CA ARG A 249 -7.16 8.36 -2.37
C ARG A 249 -6.67 7.37 -3.42
N LEU A 250 -7.45 7.21 -4.47
CA LEU A 250 -7.13 6.37 -5.62
C LEU A 250 -6.37 7.16 -6.67
N GLY A 251 -5.35 6.55 -7.25
CA GLY A 251 -4.67 7.00 -8.45
C GLY A 251 -4.37 5.80 -9.34
N SER A 252 -4.41 6.01 -10.66
CA SER A 252 -4.14 4.93 -11.62
C SER A 252 -3.07 5.36 -12.60
N THR A 253 -2.14 4.46 -12.88
CA THR A 253 -1.19 4.61 -13.98
C THR A 253 -1.89 4.32 -15.31
N PRO A 254 -1.50 5.00 -16.41
CA PRO A 254 -2.16 4.82 -17.70
C PRO A 254 -1.84 3.46 -18.32
N GLU A 255 -2.64 3.08 -19.31
CA GLU A 255 -2.39 1.93 -20.17
C GLU A 255 -1.12 2.14 -21.01
N THR A 256 -0.38 1.07 -21.26
CA THR A 256 0.76 1.08 -22.19
C THR A 256 0.68 -0.12 -23.10
N ALA A 257 1.30 -0.06 -24.28
CA ALA A 257 1.38 -1.22 -25.17
C ALA A 257 1.90 -2.47 -24.42
N PRO A 258 1.40 -3.68 -24.74
CA PRO A 258 1.86 -4.89 -24.09
C PRO A 258 3.37 -5.07 -24.23
N SER A 259 4.03 -5.55 -23.18
CA SER A 259 5.49 -5.48 -23.06
C SER A 259 6.24 -6.65 -23.73
N LYS A 260 5.55 -7.77 -23.98
CA LYS A 260 6.13 -9.02 -24.48
C LYS A 260 5.56 -9.42 -25.85
N PRO A 261 6.36 -10.05 -26.73
CA PRO A 261 5.85 -10.69 -27.94
C PRO A 261 5.00 -11.92 -27.59
N LEU A 262 4.11 -12.30 -28.51
CA LEU A 262 3.27 -13.49 -28.35
C LEU A 262 4.08 -14.77 -28.51
N ASN A 263 3.72 -15.79 -27.75
CA ASN A 263 4.19 -17.14 -28.03
C ASN A 263 3.31 -17.74 -29.13
N VAL A 264 3.84 -17.81 -30.37
CA VAL A 264 3.10 -18.24 -31.56
C VAL A 264 3.58 -19.64 -31.98
N CYS A 265 2.63 -20.51 -32.29
CA CYS A 265 2.85 -21.79 -32.94
C CYS A 265 2.15 -21.81 -34.29
N GLN A 266 2.76 -22.51 -35.25
CA GLN A 266 2.28 -22.61 -36.62
C GLN A 266 2.14 -24.07 -37.03
N HIS A 267 1.18 -24.35 -37.90
CA HIS A 267 1.01 -25.62 -38.59
C HIS A 267 0.60 -25.36 -40.03
N ILE A 268 1.28 -26.03 -40.95
CA ILE A 268 1.08 -25.84 -42.38
C ILE A 268 0.54 -27.16 -42.94
N GLU A 269 -0.62 -27.09 -43.58
CA GLU A 269 -1.16 -28.22 -44.32
C GLU A 269 -0.49 -28.35 -45.70
N PRO A 270 -0.44 -29.57 -46.27
CA PRO A 270 0.00 -29.77 -47.64
C PRO A 270 -0.80 -28.93 -48.65
N LEU A 271 -0.21 -28.73 -49.84
CA LEU A 271 -0.90 -28.10 -50.97
C LEU A 271 -2.22 -28.81 -51.28
N ASN A 272 -3.29 -28.01 -51.39
CA ASN A 272 -4.55 -28.51 -51.89
C ASN A 272 -4.56 -28.57 -53.42
N SER A 273 -5.64 -29.11 -54.00
CA SER A 273 -5.80 -29.23 -55.46
C SER A 273 -5.83 -27.90 -56.22
N GLU A 274 -5.97 -26.77 -55.54
CA GLU A 274 -5.91 -25.42 -56.12
C GLU A 274 -4.51 -24.79 -56.06
N GLY A 275 -3.49 -25.52 -55.56
CA GLY A 275 -2.14 -24.99 -55.39
C GLY A 275 -2.02 -23.96 -54.25
N LYS A 276 -2.92 -24.01 -53.27
CA LYS A 276 -2.87 -23.18 -52.04
C LYS A 276 -2.54 -24.04 -50.83
N ARG A 277 -1.94 -23.41 -49.82
CA ARG A 277 -1.68 -24.02 -48.51
C ARG A 277 -2.53 -23.36 -47.43
N SER A 278 -2.97 -24.16 -46.46
CA SER A 278 -3.58 -23.65 -45.24
C SER A 278 -2.51 -23.51 -44.17
N LEU A 279 -2.37 -22.30 -43.62
CA LEU A 279 -1.54 -22.04 -42.46
C LEU A 279 -2.44 -21.80 -41.25
N TRP A 280 -2.30 -22.62 -40.23
CA TRP A 280 -2.88 -22.36 -38.92
C TRP A 280 -1.85 -21.69 -38.02
N LEU A 281 -2.18 -20.49 -37.57
CA LEU A 281 -1.45 -19.80 -36.51
C LEU A 281 -2.26 -19.86 -35.23
N MET A 282 -1.58 -20.06 -34.11
CA MET A 282 -2.17 -20.00 -32.79
C MET A 282 -1.18 -19.45 -31.80
N TRP A 283 -1.66 -18.82 -30.74
CA TRP A 283 -0.80 -18.19 -29.75
C TRP A 283 -1.39 -18.29 -28.35
N LYS A 284 -0.51 -18.17 -27.35
CA LYS A 284 -0.93 -18.07 -25.95
C LYS A 284 -1.27 -16.64 -25.56
N ALA A 285 -2.17 -16.48 -24.58
CA ALA A 285 -2.46 -15.18 -24.00
C ALA A 285 -1.20 -14.66 -23.30
N LEU A 286 -1.02 -13.34 -23.31
CA LEU A 286 0.01 -12.71 -22.50
C LEU A 286 -0.39 -12.79 -21.03
N ASP A 287 0.59 -12.96 -20.15
CA ASP A 287 0.36 -12.88 -18.71
C ASP A 287 -0.19 -11.49 -18.35
N VAL A 288 -1.07 -11.41 -17.35
CA VAL A 288 -1.72 -10.15 -16.92
C VAL A 288 -0.67 -9.07 -16.58
N SER A 289 0.51 -9.47 -16.09
CA SER A 289 1.62 -8.54 -15.81
C SER A 289 2.22 -7.91 -17.06
N ASP A 290 2.08 -8.54 -18.24
CA ASP A 290 2.68 -8.10 -19.50
C ASP A 290 1.66 -7.44 -20.45
N THR A 291 0.36 -7.57 -20.19
CA THR A 291 -0.67 -6.93 -21.02
C THR A 291 -0.66 -5.41 -20.88
N HIS A 292 -0.30 -4.91 -19.68
CA HIS A 292 -0.31 -3.49 -19.31
C HIS A 292 -1.58 -2.74 -19.75
N GLY A 293 -2.72 -3.45 -19.74
CA GLY A 293 -3.95 -3.04 -20.40
C GLY A 293 -4.89 -4.20 -20.65
N ASN A 294 -6.05 -3.91 -21.23
CA ASN A 294 -6.98 -4.93 -21.69
C ASN A 294 -6.68 -5.25 -23.15
N ILE A 295 -6.30 -6.50 -23.45
CA ILE A 295 -6.06 -6.92 -24.83
C ILE A 295 -7.36 -6.82 -25.62
N LEU A 296 -7.34 -6.02 -26.69
CA LEU A 296 -8.49 -5.78 -27.56
C LEU A 296 -8.53 -6.74 -28.75
N GLY A 297 -7.39 -7.34 -29.09
CA GLY A 297 -7.28 -8.33 -30.16
C GLY A 297 -5.84 -8.57 -30.60
N TYR A 298 -5.73 -9.27 -31.71
CA TYR A 298 -4.48 -9.70 -32.33
C TYR A 298 -4.44 -9.26 -33.78
N GLN A 299 -3.26 -8.89 -34.26
CA GLN A 299 -3.02 -8.52 -35.65
C GLN A 299 -1.98 -9.44 -36.26
N VAL A 300 -2.30 -10.00 -37.42
CA VAL A 300 -1.41 -10.82 -38.22
C VAL A 300 -1.14 -10.10 -39.54
N HIS A 301 0.11 -9.78 -39.79
CA HIS A 301 0.59 -9.30 -41.07
C HIS A 301 1.41 -10.39 -41.76
N TYR A 302 1.09 -10.72 -43.01
CA TYR A 302 1.81 -11.73 -43.77
C TYR A 302 2.07 -11.26 -45.19
N VAL A 303 3.28 -11.49 -45.68
CA VAL A 303 3.73 -10.99 -46.98
C VAL A 303 4.74 -11.96 -47.60
N PRO A 304 4.63 -12.26 -48.91
CA PRO A 304 5.68 -12.99 -49.61
C PRO A 304 6.88 -12.07 -49.85
N PRO A 305 8.11 -12.44 -49.44
CA PRO A 305 9.28 -11.54 -49.49
C PRO A 305 9.57 -10.97 -50.89
N ASN A 306 9.30 -11.75 -51.93
CA ASN A 306 9.55 -11.39 -53.32
C ASN A 306 8.38 -10.63 -53.97
N GLN A 307 7.22 -10.53 -53.32
CA GLN A 307 6.01 -9.92 -53.87
C GLN A 307 5.29 -9.09 -52.81
N LEU A 308 5.94 -8.02 -52.33
CA LEU A 308 5.44 -7.18 -51.23
C LEU A 308 4.02 -6.61 -51.43
N SER A 309 3.58 -6.46 -52.69
CA SER A 309 2.23 -6.00 -53.04
C SER A 309 1.12 -6.97 -52.64
N LEU A 310 1.44 -8.25 -52.38
CA LEU A 310 0.51 -9.26 -51.89
C LEU A 310 0.40 -9.28 -50.36
N GLY A 311 1.09 -8.38 -49.66
CA GLY A 311 1.02 -8.28 -48.21
C GLY A 311 -0.40 -8.03 -47.70
N ARG A 312 -0.79 -8.73 -46.65
CA ARG A 312 -2.12 -8.64 -46.04
C ARG A 312 -2.01 -8.48 -44.54
N THR A 313 -2.97 -7.77 -43.96
CA THR A 313 -3.12 -7.60 -42.52
C THR A 313 -4.52 -8.01 -42.12
N VAL A 314 -4.62 -8.86 -41.10
CA VAL A 314 -5.90 -9.36 -40.57
C VAL A 314 -5.90 -9.18 -39.06
N ASN A 315 -7.03 -8.71 -38.53
CA ASN A 315 -7.26 -8.63 -37.10
C ASN A 315 -8.21 -9.73 -36.66
N THR A 316 -8.00 -10.29 -35.48
CA THR A 316 -8.92 -11.26 -34.86
C THR A 316 -8.91 -11.09 -33.34
N THR A 317 -10.01 -11.46 -32.69
CA THR A 317 -10.07 -11.59 -31.22
C THR A 317 -9.76 -13.01 -30.75
N ASP A 318 -9.76 -13.98 -31.67
CA ASP A 318 -9.52 -15.38 -31.37
C ASP A 318 -8.03 -15.64 -31.10
N MET A 319 -7.72 -16.71 -30.36
CA MET A 319 -6.36 -17.14 -30.01
C MET A 319 -5.61 -17.84 -31.16
N GLY A 320 -6.13 -17.72 -32.38
CA GLY A 320 -5.55 -18.29 -33.57
C GLY A 320 -6.33 -17.92 -34.84
N ILE A 321 -5.73 -18.19 -36.00
CA ILE A 321 -6.32 -17.90 -37.30
C ILE A 321 -5.85 -18.87 -38.37
N TRP A 322 -6.74 -19.18 -39.31
CA TRP A 322 -6.41 -19.89 -40.54
C TRP A 322 -6.17 -18.90 -41.68
N LEU A 323 -5.04 -19.05 -42.37
CA LEU A 323 -4.64 -18.25 -43.53
C LEU A 323 -4.53 -19.14 -44.76
N SER A 324 -5.03 -18.67 -45.90
CA SER A 324 -4.86 -19.33 -47.19
C SER A 324 -3.73 -18.63 -47.96
N LEU A 325 -2.64 -19.36 -48.21
CA LEU A 325 -1.42 -18.86 -48.82
C LEU A 325 -1.23 -19.50 -50.21
N ILE A 326 -0.61 -18.76 -51.13
CA ILE A 326 -0.12 -19.36 -52.38
C ILE A 326 1.16 -20.16 -52.12
N ASP A 327 1.61 -20.91 -53.12
CA ASP A 327 2.79 -21.78 -53.06
C ASP A 327 4.13 -21.02 -53.04
N GLU A 328 4.32 -20.11 -52.09
CA GLU A 328 5.47 -19.21 -51.95
C GLU A 328 5.94 -19.17 -50.48
N GLU A 329 7.15 -18.65 -50.24
CA GLU A 329 7.59 -18.31 -48.88
C GLU A 329 6.85 -17.08 -48.35
N TYR A 330 6.59 -17.04 -47.05
CA TYR A 330 5.97 -15.89 -46.38
C TYR A 330 6.72 -15.46 -45.13
N ASP A 331 6.85 -14.15 -44.97
CA ASP A 331 7.17 -13.51 -43.70
C ASP A 331 5.87 -13.16 -42.98
N VAL A 332 5.69 -13.72 -41.79
CA VAL A 332 4.51 -13.52 -40.95
C VAL A 332 4.92 -12.80 -39.67
N ARG A 333 4.14 -11.82 -39.27
CA ARG A 333 4.31 -11.03 -38.05
C ARG A 333 3.01 -11.02 -37.27
N VAL A 334 3.08 -11.37 -35.99
CA VAL A 334 1.92 -11.43 -35.10
C VAL A 334 2.15 -10.54 -33.90
N MET A 335 1.17 -9.74 -33.51
CA MET A 335 1.20 -8.96 -32.27
C MET A 335 -0.16 -8.94 -31.59
N ALA A 336 -0.18 -8.77 -30.27
CA ALA A 336 -1.37 -8.39 -29.52
C ALA A 336 -1.48 -6.87 -29.49
N TYR A 337 -2.68 -6.31 -29.36
CA TYR A 337 -2.83 -4.87 -29.17
C TYR A 337 -3.88 -4.54 -28.12
N ASN A 338 -3.67 -3.42 -27.45
CA ASN A 338 -4.56 -2.85 -26.46
C ASN A 338 -4.88 -1.38 -26.80
N GLY A 339 -5.50 -0.62 -25.90
CA GLY A 339 -5.88 0.77 -26.17
C GLY A 339 -4.70 1.71 -26.38
N ALA A 340 -3.52 1.36 -25.88
CA ALA A 340 -2.30 2.16 -25.94
C ALA A 340 -1.34 1.77 -27.08
N GLY A 341 -1.45 0.57 -27.64
CA GLY A 341 -0.65 0.16 -28.81
C GLY A 341 -0.48 -1.35 -28.96
N GLY A 342 0.39 -1.74 -29.90
CA GLY A 342 0.73 -3.13 -30.19
C GLY A 342 1.94 -3.63 -29.41
N SER A 343 1.95 -4.92 -29.08
CA SER A 343 3.10 -5.62 -28.51
C SER A 343 4.27 -5.66 -29.52
N PRO A 344 5.49 -6.00 -29.07
CA PRO A 344 6.53 -6.45 -29.99
C PRO A 344 6.01 -7.58 -30.89
N TYR A 345 6.42 -7.58 -32.15
CA TYR A 345 6.03 -8.62 -33.11
C TYR A 345 6.75 -9.94 -32.81
N THR A 346 6.00 -11.03 -32.95
CA THR A 346 6.55 -12.37 -33.15
C THR A 346 6.70 -12.62 -34.64
N TYR A 347 7.92 -12.99 -35.06
CA TYR A 347 8.24 -13.23 -36.46
C TYR A 347 8.24 -14.73 -36.74
N CYS A 348 7.52 -15.13 -37.78
CA CYS A 348 7.41 -16.51 -38.23
C CYS A 348 7.76 -16.55 -39.72
N LYS A 349 8.71 -17.40 -40.11
CA LYS A 349 9.02 -17.63 -41.53
C LYS A 349 8.34 -18.91 -41.99
N ILE A 350 7.56 -18.82 -43.05
CA ILE A 350 6.85 -19.94 -43.66
C ILE A 350 7.64 -20.37 -44.87
N THR A 351 8.19 -21.59 -44.81
CA THR A 351 8.90 -22.23 -45.92
C THR A 351 8.08 -23.37 -46.50
N ASN A 352 8.62 -24.02 -47.52
CA ASN A 352 7.96 -25.14 -48.22
C ASN A 352 8.16 -26.49 -47.51
N ASP A 353 8.87 -26.50 -46.39
CA ASP A 353 9.22 -27.72 -45.67
C ASP A 353 8.09 -28.13 -44.72
N LEU A 354 7.78 -29.43 -44.71
CA LEU A 354 6.82 -30.01 -43.76
C LEU A 354 7.35 -29.86 -42.33
N GLN A 355 6.60 -29.15 -41.49
CA GLN A 355 6.93 -29.00 -40.07
C GLN A 355 6.46 -30.20 -39.25
N SER A 356 7.21 -30.51 -38.19
CA SER A 356 6.89 -31.59 -37.26
C SER A 356 5.55 -31.37 -36.55
N GLU A 357 4.61 -32.29 -36.77
CA GLU A 357 3.25 -32.27 -36.19
C GLU A 357 3.24 -32.37 -34.64
N TYR A 358 4.26 -33.00 -34.05
CA TYR A 358 4.35 -33.22 -32.60
C TYR A 358 4.41 -31.93 -31.77
N GLY A 359 5.22 -30.94 -32.19
CA GLY A 359 5.36 -29.68 -31.45
C GLY A 359 4.07 -28.85 -31.50
N PHE A 360 3.37 -28.92 -32.64
CA PHE A 360 2.09 -28.28 -32.83
C PHE A 360 1.00 -28.88 -31.92
N LEU A 361 0.86 -30.21 -31.91
CA LEU A 361 -0.10 -30.89 -31.07
C LEU A 361 0.15 -30.59 -29.59
N GLN A 362 1.40 -30.62 -29.14
CA GLN A 362 1.75 -30.28 -27.75
C GLN A 362 1.35 -28.83 -27.39
N PHE A 363 1.57 -27.88 -28.29
CA PHE A 363 1.15 -26.49 -28.10
C PHE A 363 -0.37 -26.36 -28.03
N TYR A 364 -1.09 -27.00 -28.96
CA TYR A 364 -2.55 -27.00 -29.03
C TYR A 364 -3.20 -27.58 -27.76
N TYR A 365 -2.76 -28.77 -27.33
CA TYR A 365 -3.25 -29.38 -26.10
C TYR A 365 -2.88 -28.55 -24.87
N GLY A 366 -1.69 -27.92 -24.86
CA GLY A 366 -1.27 -27.01 -23.79
C GLY A 366 -2.17 -25.76 -23.66
N MET A 367 -2.71 -25.25 -24.78
CA MET A 367 -3.70 -24.16 -24.73
C MET A 367 -5.05 -24.64 -24.20
N LYS A 368 -5.53 -25.81 -24.66
CA LYS A 368 -6.81 -26.37 -24.21
C LYS A 368 -6.81 -26.81 -22.74
N LEU A 369 -5.69 -27.32 -22.24
CA LEU A 369 -5.57 -27.78 -20.85
C LEU A 369 -5.34 -26.63 -19.86
N GLY A 370 -4.78 -25.50 -20.32
CA GLY A 370 -4.62 -24.28 -19.51
C GLY A 370 -5.94 -23.55 -19.21
N GLU A 371 -7.03 -23.88 -19.92
CA GLU A 371 -8.39 -23.36 -19.66
C GLU A 371 -9.14 -24.17 -18.57
N GLY A 372 -8.48 -25.15 -17.92
CA GLY A 372 -9.14 -26.16 -17.09
C GLY A 372 -8.64 -26.33 -15.64
N HIS A 373 -7.95 -25.36 -15.03
CA HIS A 373 -7.54 -25.48 -13.62
C HIS A 373 -7.56 -24.16 -12.85
N GLU A 374 -8.78 -23.71 -12.51
CA GLU A 374 -9.10 -23.03 -11.25
C GLU A 374 -10.50 -23.49 -10.80
N GLU A 375 -10.62 -24.77 -10.44
CA GLU A 375 -11.67 -25.26 -9.53
C GLU A 375 -11.28 -26.68 -9.14
N PHE A 376 -10.68 -26.83 -7.95
CA PHE A 376 -10.93 -27.88 -6.95
C PHE A 376 -10.15 -27.57 -5.67
#